data_AF-A0AAU7ZT56-F1
#
_entry.id   AF-A0AAU7ZT56-F1
#
_cell.length_a   1.000
_cell.length_b   1.000
_cell.length_c   1.000
_cell.angle_alpha   90.00
_cell.angle_beta   90.00
_cell.angle_gamma   90.00
#
_symmetry.space_group_name_H-M   'P 1'
#
loop_
_entity.id
_entity.type
_entity.pdbx_description
1 polymer ?
#
loop_
_entity_poly.entity_id
_entity_poly.type
_entity_poly.pdbx_seq_one_letter_code
_entity_poly.pdbx_strand_id
1 'polypeptide(L)'
;MDELKISSPGANVDRIPEDISVEMRKIAHDLSNALEVIVQTSYLLGTADLKEPASEWLRMLDGGVEKAMKLNQELRSYIKDNSSH
;
A
#
# COMPACT_ATOMS: atom_id res chain seq x y z
N MET A 1 -5.63 -54.74 6.58
CA MET A 1 -4.35 -54.13 6.19
C MET A 1 -4.71 -52.78 5.60
N ASP A 2 -4.70 -51.77 6.47
CA ASP A 2 -5.07 -50.40 6.13
C ASP A 2 -4.01 -49.77 5.23
N GLU A 3 -4.44 -49.28 4.06
CA GLU A 3 -3.64 -48.39 3.24
C GLU A 3 -3.55 -47.02 3.94
N LEU A 4 -2.42 -46.79 4.62
CA LEU A 4 -2.03 -45.49 5.12
C LEU A 4 -1.81 -44.54 3.94
N LYS A 5 -2.84 -43.77 3.64
CA LYS A 5 -2.81 -42.62 2.73
C LYS A 5 -1.88 -41.56 3.34
N ILE A 6 -0.63 -41.51 2.87
CA ILE A 6 0.32 -40.46 3.26
C ILE A 6 -0.21 -39.14 2.71
N SER A 7 -0.84 -38.33 3.56
CA SER A 7 -1.13 -36.94 3.27
C SER A 7 0.21 -36.20 3.13
N SER A 8 0.55 -35.75 1.92
CA SER A 8 1.72 -34.91 1.69
C SER A 8 1.70 -33.68 2.61
N PRO A 9 2.79 -33.38 3.32
CA PRO A 9 2.92 -32.16 4.10
C PRO A 9 3.34 -31.01 3.16
N GLY A 10 2.43 -30.09 2.86
CA GLY A 10 2.79 -28.82 2.23
C GLY A 10 1.84 -28.33 1.15
N ALA A 11 0.68 -27.81 1.55
CA ALA A 11 -0.12 -26.90 0.71
C ALA A 11 -1.21 -26.21 1.57
N ASN A 12 -0.82 -25.41 2.56
CA ASN A 12 -1.67 -24.30 2.98
C ASN A 12 -0.81 -23.25 3.68
N VAL A 13 -0.08 -22.48 2.89
CA VAL A 13 0.17 -21.10 3.30
C VAL A 13 -1.18 -20.43 3.08
N ASP A 14 -1.83 -19.92 4.13
CA ASP A 14 -3.12 -19.24 4.02
C ASP A 14 -2.98 -18.04 3.06
N ARG A 15 -3.18 -18.30 1.77
CA ARG A 15 -3.11 -17.28 0.73
C ARG A 15 -4.39 -16.49 0.74
N ILE A 16 -4.28 -15.19 0.46
CA ILE A 16 -5.43 -14.32 0.26
C ILE A 16 -6.25 -14.89 -0.91
N PRO A 17 -7.57 -15.15 -0.70
CA PRO A 17 -8.48 -15.55 -1.77
C PRO A 17 -8.49 -14.54 -2.92
N GLU A 18 -8.67 -15.00 -4.15
CA GLU A 18 -8.45 -14.16 -5.33
C GLU A 18 -9.45 -13.01 -5.45
N ASP A 19 -10.71 -13.24 -5.12
CA ASP A 19 -11.74 -12.20 -5.08
C ASP A 19 -11.39 -11.09 -4.07
N ILE A 20 -10.87 -11.47 -2.90
CA ILE A 20 -10.39 -10.52 -1.88
C ILE A 20 -9.14 -9.79 -2.38
N SER A 21 -8.21 -10.50 -3.01
CA SER A 21 -6.95 -9.93 -3.52
C SER A 21 -7.21 -8.86 -4.58
N VAL A 22 -8.19 -9.07 -5.47
CA VAL A 22 -8.63 -8.11 -6.49
C VAL A 22 -9.13 -6.81 -5.84
N GLU A 23 -10.03 -6.90 -4.86
CA GLU A 23 -10.56 -5.70 -4.22
C GLU A 23 -9.50 -4.96 -3.41
N MET A 24 -8.59 -5.67 -2.72
CA MET A 24 -7.46 -5.06 -2.03
C MET A 24 -6.53 -4.31 -2.99
N ARG A 25 -6.23 -4.89 -4.16
CA ARG A 25 -5.41 -4.23 -5.20
C ARG A 25 -6.08 -2.97 -5.73
N LYS A 26 -7.41 -2.98 -5.90
CA LYS A 26 -8.20 -1.82 -6.31
C LYS A 26 -8.18 -0.71 -5.26
N ILE A 27 -8.39 -1.03 -3.98
CA ILE A 27 -8.31 -0.05 -2.89
C ILE A 27 -6.90 0.54 -2.79
N ALA A 28 -5.84 -0.29 -2.88
CA ALA A 28 -4.46 0.19 -2.85
C ALA A 28 -4.11 1.08 -4.07
N HIS A 29 -4.76 0.82 -5.21
CA HIS A 29 -4.73 1.67 -6.39
C HIS A 29 -5.39 3.03 -6.15
N ASP A 30 -6.61 3.04 -5.65
CA ASP A 30 -7.32 4.29 -5.39
C ASP A 30 -6.62 5.12 -4.31
N LEU A 31 -5.99 4.46 -3.33
CA LEU A 31 -5.12 5.10 -2.35
C LEU A 31 -3.88 5.74 -3.01
N SER A 32 -3.24 5.08 -3.99
CA SER A 32 -2.15 5.71 -4.75
C SER A 32 -2.61 6.99 -5.46
N ASN A 33 -3.79 6.96 -6.09
CA ASN A 33 -4.32 8.14 -6.79
C ASN A 33 -4.56 9.30 -5.83
N ALA A 34 -5.12 9.02 -4.65
CA ALA A 34 -5.32 10.03 -3.61
C ALA A 34 -3.98 10.60 -3.11
N LEU A 35 -2.98 9.74 -2.86
CA LEU A 35 -1.64 10.17 -2.44
C LEU A 35 -0.94 11.01 -3.52
N GLU A 36 -1.10 10.65 -4.80
CA GLU A 36 -0.54 11.42 -5.91
C GLU A 36 -1.08 12.85 -5.93
N VAL A 37 -2.39 13.04 -5.76
CA VAL A 37 -3.00 14.38 -5.66
C VAL A 37 -2.41 15.17 -4.50
N ILE A 38 -2.20 14.54 -3.35
CA ILE A 38 -1.60 15.20 -2.17
C ILE A 38 -0.15 15.61 -2.46
N VAL A 39 0.67 14.72 -3.05
CA VAL A 39 2.06 15.03 -3.43
C VAL A 39 2.12 16.18 -4.42
N GLN A 40 1.29 16.15 -5.47
CA GLN A 40 1.24 17.23 -6.46
C GLN A 40 0.82 18.56 -5.84
N THR A 41 -0.16 18.52 -4.92
CA THR A 41 -0.60 19.71 -4.19
C THR A 41 0.51 20.26 -3.29
N SER A 42 1.22 19.38 -2.57
CA SER A 42 2.34 19.75 -1.71
C SER A 42 3.47 20.39 -2.51
N TYR A 43 3.81 19.81 -3.66
CA TYR A 43 4.78 20.39 -4.60
C TYR A 43 4.38 21.79 -5.06
N LEU A 44 3.13 21.99 -5.49
CA LEU A 44 2.63 23.29 -5.92
C LEU A 44 2.68 24.32 -4.78
N LEU A 45 2.31 23.93 -3.56
CA LEU A 45 2.42 24.79 -2.37
C LEU A 45 3.87 25.19 -2.07
N GLY A 46 4.84 24.30 -2.30
CA GLY A 46 6.26 24.60 -2.18
C GLY A 46 6.80 25.62 -3.19
N THR A 47 6.05 25.87 -4.28
CA THR A 47 6.36 26.96 -5.23
C THR A 47 5.78 28.31 -4.82
N ALA A 48 4.89 28.35 -3.84
CA ALA A 48 4.33 29.59 -3.30
C ALA A 48 5.27 30.20 -2.24
N ASP A 49 5.24 31.53 -2.10
CA ASP A 49 5.96 32.23 -1.02
C ASP A 49 5.22 32.02 0.32
N LEU A 50 5.51 30.90 0.97
CA LEU A 50 4.96 30.55 2.27
C LEU A 50 5.85 31.11 3.38
N LYS A 51 5.27 31.98 4.22
CA LYS A 51 5.93 32.47 5.43
C LYS A 51 5.71 31.49 6.58
N GLU A 52 6.61 31.53 7.56
CA GLU A 52 6.41 30.85 8.84
C GLU A 52 5.06 31.26 9.47
N PRO A 53 4.29 30.32 10.05
CA PRO A 53 4.60 28.89 10.25
C PRO A 53 4.15 27.96 9.10
N ALA A 54 3.62 28.50 7.99
CA ALA A 54 3.04 27.70 6.92
C ALA A 54 4.09 26.84 6.18
N SER A 55 5.32 27.33 6.06
CA SER A 55 6.48 26.57 5.54
C SER A 55 6.75 25.32 6.39
N GLU A 56 6.66 25.40 7.71
CA GLU A 56 6.87 24.25 8.58
C GLU A 56 5.74 23.22 8.43
N TRP A 57 4.49 23.66 8.31
CA TRP A 57 3.37 22.75 8.06
C TRP A 57 3.49 22.03 6.72
N LEU A 58 3.99 22.73 5.69
CA LEU A 58 4.27 22.10 4.39
C LEU A 58 5.33 21.01 4.54
N ARG A 59 6.41 21.26 5.29
CA ARG A 59 7.44 20.25 5.56
C ARG A 59 6.89 19.03 6.30
N MET A 60 5.98 19.25 7.25
CA MET A 60 5.28 18.17 7.95
C MET A 60 4.36 17.37 7.00
N LEU A 61 3.66 18.05 6.09
CA LEU A 61 2.82 17.43 5.07
C LEU A 61 3.66 16.56 4.12
N ASP A 62 4.77 17.09 3.60
CA ASP A 62 5.70 16.37 2.72
C ASP A 62 6.20 15.08 3.38
N GLY A 63 6.70 15.16 4.62
CA GLY A 63 7.17 13.99 5.35
C GLY A 63 6.05 12.98 5.65
N GLY A 64 4.82 13.46 5.90
CA GLY A 64 3.65 12.61 6.12
C GLY A 64 3.23 11.85 4.86
N VAL A 65 3.18 12.52 3.71
CA VAL A 65 2.77 11.90 2.44
C VAL A 65 3.82 10.92 1.93
N GLU A 66 5.12 11.23 2.07
CA GLU A 66 6.19 10.29 1.73
C GLU A 66 6.10 8.99 2.54
N LYS A 67 5.85 9.10 3.85
CA LYS A 67 5.65 7.93 4.71
C LYS A 67 4.42 7.12 4.28
N ALA A 68 3.33 7.79 3.95
CA ALA A 68 2.11 7.12 3.48
C ALA A 68 2.30 6.41 2.13
N MET A 69 3.05 7.01 1.20
CA MET A 69 3.43 6.37 -0.07
C MET A 69 4.24 5.09 0.16
N LYS A 70 5.23 5.14 1.05
CA LYS A 70 6.04 3.97 1.40
C LYS A 70 5.16 2.84 1.97
N LEU A 71 4.28 3.17 2.91
CA LEU A 71 3.35 2.19 3.49
C LEU A 71 2.40 1.60 2.44
N ASN A 72 1.92 2.40 1.48
CA ASN A 72 1.08 1.88 0.40
C ASN A 72 1.86 0.94 -0.54
N GLN A 73 3.14 1.22 -0.79
CA GLN A 73 3.99 0.31 -1.56
C GLN A 73 4.26 -1.01 -0.82
N GLU A 74 4.48 -0.95 0.50
CA GLU A 74 4.60 -2.12 1.36
C GLU A 74 3.29 -2.93 1.35
N LEU A 75 2.13 -2.28 1.45
CA LEU A 75 0.82 -2.92 1.36
C LEU A 75 0.62 -3.64 0.02
N ARG A 76 0.95 -2.99 -1.11
CA ARG A 76 0.86 -3.61 -2.44
C ARG A 76 1.76 -4.82 -2.59
N SER A 77 2.98 -4.74 -2.06
CA SER A 77 3.92 -5.85 -2.05
C SER A 77 3.38 -7.01 -1.22
N TYR A 78 2.86 -6.72 -0.02
CA TYR A 78 2.24 -7.71 0.84
C TYR A 78 1.06 -8.42 0.16
N ILE A 79 0.15 -7.67 -0.47
CA ILE A 79 -0.98 -8.25 -1.20
C ILE A 79 -0.48 -9.19 -2.30
N LYS A 80 0.49 -8.73 -3.10
CA LYS A 80 1.06 -9.50 -4.21
C LYS A 80 1.74 -10.80 -3.73
N ASP A 81 2.54 -10.72 -2.67
CA ASP A 81 3.33 -11.85 -2.18
C ASP A 81 2.47 -12.91 -1.46
N ASN A 82 1.26 -12.53 -1.02
CA ASN A 82 0.35 -13.40 -0.27
C ASN A 82 -0.94 -13.75 -1.02
N SER A 83 -1.18 -13.25 -2.23
CA SER A 83 -2.34 -13.64 -3.05
C SER A 83 -2.06 -14.90 -3.88
N SER A 84 -3.07 -15.74 -4.07
CA SER A 84 -2.99 -16.82 -5.06
C SER A 84 -2.96 -16.22 -6.47
N HIS A 85 -2.07 -16.73 -7.33
CA HIS A 85 -1.95 -16.30 -8.73
C HIS A 85 -3.15 -16.69 -9.58
#